data_AF-A0A8K1GFS8-F1
#
_entry.id   AF-A0A8K1GFS8-F1
#
_cell.length_a   1.000
_cell.length_b   1.000
_cell.length_c   1.000
_cell.angle_alpha   90.00
_cell.angle_beta   90.00
_cell.angle_gamma   90.00
#
_symmetry.space_group_name_H-M   'P 1'
#
loop_
_entity.id
_entity.type
_entity.pdbx_description
1 polymer ?
#
loop_
_entity_poly.entity_id
_entity_poly.type
_entity_poly.pdbx_seq_one_letter_code
_entity_poly.pdbx_strand_id
1 'polypeptide(L)'
;MELTKPPLTKRMAPAPPVPAKTKPAPVLATNTGQAPVPAWSTEGLEVLEGRSLALEDLKAEVRTLHILVDLMRVQHLQDLQELRQELCQERTQRQALQAEVERVRKVLPC
;
A
#
# COMPACT_ATOMS: atom_id res chain seq x y z
N MET A 1 17.75 23.47 -21.98
CA MET A 1 18.49 22.26 -21.59
C MET A 1 17.46 21.16 -21.47
N GLU A 2 17.30 20.36 -22.52
CA GLU A 2 16.37 19.23 -22.55
C GLU A 2 16.87 18.12 -21.61
N LEU A 3 15.94 17.51 -20.86
CA LEU A 3 16.21 16.35 -20.02
C LEU A 3 15.47 15.14 -20.60
N THR A 4 16.15 14.43 -21.50
CA THR A 4 15.70 13.16 -22.09
C THR A 4 15.64 12.06 -21.03
N LYS A 5 14.48 11.41 -20.88
CA LYS A 5 14.24 10.29 -19.96
C LYS A 5 14.32 8.95 -20.72
N PRO A 6 15.12 7.95 -20.29
CA PRO A 6 15.24 6.67 -20.99
C PRO A 6 14.08 5.69 -20.68
N PRO A 7 13.85 4.65 -21.52
CA PRO A 7 12.70 3.76 -21.42
C PRO A 7 12.88 2.66 -20.36
N LEU A 8 11.79 2.36 -19.63
CA LEU A 8 11.70 1.27 -18.66
C LEU A 8 11.71 -0.10 -19.36
N THR A 9 12.81 -0.83 -19.21
CA THR A 9 12.98 -2.21 -19.65
C THR A 9 12.14 -3.16 -18.80
N LYS A 10 11.33 -3.97 -19.49
CA LYS A 10 10.54 -5.10 -18.94
C LYS A 10 11.45 -6.04 -18.15
N ARG A 11 11.20 -6.19 -16.84
CA ARG A 11 11.78 -7.28 -16.05
C ARG A 11 10.74 -8.39 -15.94
N MET A 12 10.94 -9.48 -16.69
CA MET A 12 10.19 -10.73 -16.48
C MET A 12 10.64 -11.33 -15.14
N ALA A 13 9.70 -11.57 -14.23
CA ALA A 13 9.96 -12.28 -12.99
C ALA A 13 10.10 -13.79 -13.26
N PRO A 14 11.07 -14.50 -12.65
CA PRO A 14 11.17 -15.94 -12.79
C PRO A 14 10.16 -16.65 -11.87
N ALA A 15 9.55 -17.73 -12.36
CA ALA A 15 8.59 -18.54 -11.62
C ALA A 15 9.27 -19.37 -10.50
N PRO A 16 8.56 -19.67 -9.39
CA PRO A 16 9.12 -20.44 -8.28
C PRO A 16 9.18 -21.96 -8.56
N PRO A 17 10.13 -22.71 -7.96
CA PRO A 17 10.25 -24.15 -8.18
C PRO A 17 9.24 -24.95 -7.32
N VAL A 18 8.78 -26.07 -7.86
CA VAL A 18 7.85 -27.01 -7.20
C VAL A 18 8.65 -28.10 -6.46
N PRO A 19 8.26 -28.55 -5.24
CA PRO A 19 9.01 -29.58 -4.52
C PRO A 19 8.74 -31.00 -5.04
N ALA A 20 9.80 -31.76 -5.33
CA ALA A 20 9.75 -33.19 -5.63
C ALA A 20 9.63 -34.02 -4.35
N LYS A 21 8.67 -34.96 -4.30
CA LYS A 21 8.50 -35.92 -3.20
C LYS A 21 9.47 -37.10 -3.35
N THR A 22 10.34 -37.31 -2.36
CA THR A 22 11.12 -38.55 -2.22
C THR A 22 10.84 -39.17 -0.85
N LYS A 23 10.28 -40.39 -0.86
CA LYS A 23 10.08 -41.24 0.32
C LYS A 23 11.36 -42.06 0.55
N PRO A 24 11.74 -42.31 1.81
CA PRO A 24 11.92 -43.71 2.21
C PRO A 24 11.36 -44.00 3.60
N ALA A 25 10.88 -45.23 3.78
CA ALA A 25 10.53 -45.81 5.07
C ALA A 25 11.78 -46.36 5.78
N PRO A 26 11.72 -46.53 7.11
CA PRO A 26 12.27 -47.75 7.70
C PRO A 26 11.27 -48.47 8.60
N VAL A 27 11.31 -49.81 8.52
CA VAL A 27 10.61 -50.77 9.38
C VAL A 27 11.51 -51.07 10.57
N LEU A 28 11.01 -50.98 11.81
CA LEU A 28 11.57 -51.67 12.98
C LEU A 28 10.44 -52.11 13.92
N ALA A 29 10.64 -53.29 14.51
CA ALA A 29 9.65 -54.17 15.09
C ALA A 29 9.33 -53.89 16.57
N THR A 30 8.11 -54.31 16.95
CA THR A 30 7.62 -54.82 18.25
C THR A 30 8.31 -54.38 19.55
N ASN A 31 7.59 -53.62 20.40
CA ASN A 31 7.51 -53.94 21.83
C ASN A 31 6.17 -53.48 22.46
N THR A 32 5.80 -54.29 23.43
CA THR A 32 4.60 -54.47 24.23
C THR A 32 4.09 -53.23 24.96
N GLY A 33 2.77 -53.03 24.90
CA GLY A 33 1.94 -52.53 26.00
C GLY A 33 2.46 -51.37 26.85
N GLN A 34 2.41 -50.15 26.32
CA GLN A 34 2.20 -48.96 27.15
C GLN A 34 1.43 -47.94 26.32
N ALA A 35 0.27 -47.51 26.83
CA ALA A 35 -0.52 -46.47 26.19
C ALA A 35 0.38 -45.24 25.96
N PRO A 36 0.50 -44.72 24.74
CA PRO A 36 1.20 -43.48 24.53
C PRO A 36 0.36 -42.39 25.21
N VAL A 37 0.87 -41.84 26.32
CA VAL A 37 0.46 -40.51 26.78
C VAL A 37 0.61 -39.62 25.56
N PRO A 38 -0.47 -39.02 25.04
CA PRO A 38 -0.39 -38.52 23.70
C PRO A 38 0.44 -37.22 23.77
N ALA A 39 1.56 -37.18 23.04
CA ALA A 39 2.59 -36.14 23.06
C ALA A 39 2.16 -34.80 22.39
N TRP A 40 0.86 -34.58 22.19
CA TRP A 40 0.27 -33.44 21.47
C TRP A 40 0.05 -32.21 22.35
N SER A 41 0.34 -32.29 23.65
CA SER A 41 0.04 -31.18 24.57
C SER A 41 1.01 -30.00 24.43
N THR A 42 2.23 -30.21 23.93
CA THR A 42 3.23 -29.15 23.81
C THR A 42 3.31 -28.57 22.39
N GLU A 43 3.21 -29.42 21.35
CA GLU A 43 3.35 -29.01 19.95
C GLU A 43 2.16 -28.15 19.46
N GLY A 44 0.95 -28.41 19.98
CA GLY A 44 -0.25 -27.64 19.64
C GLY A 44 -0.29 -26.26 20.30
N LEU A 45 0.38 -26.08 21.43
CA LEU A 45 0.40 -24.82 22.17
C LEU A 45 1.27 -23.78 21.46
N GLU A 46 2.48 -24.17 21.05
CA GLU A 46 3.43 -23.30 20.32
C GLU A 46 2.87 -22.86 18.95
N VAL A 47 2.17 -23.76 18.23
CA VAL A 47 1.53 -23.42 16.95
C VAL A 47 0.35 -22.46 17.14
N LEU A 48 -0.42 -22.63 18.22
CA LEU A 48 -1.57 -21.79 18.53
C LEU A 48 -1.12 -20.39 19.02
N GLU A 49 0.00 -20.33 19.76
CA GLU A 49 0.63 -19.09 20.20
C GLU A 49 1.28 -18.33 19.04
N GLY A 50 2.01 -19.01 18.15
CA GLY A 50 2.54 -18.40 16.92
C GLY A 50 1.44 -17.88 15.99
N ARG A 51 0.30 -18.58 15.90
CA ARG A 51 -0.88 -18.11 15.16
C ARG A 51 -1.53 -16.89 15.82
N SER A 52 -1.54 -16.83 17.15
CA SER A 52 -2.05 -15.68 17.90
C SER A 52 -1.17 -14.45 17.67
N LEU A 53 0.16 -14.61 17.67
CA LEU A 53 1.09 -13.53 17.39
C LEU A 53 0.92 -12.99 15.97
N ALA A 54 0.89 -13.87 14.97
CA ALA A 54 0.67 -13.49 13.56
C ALA A 54 -0.68 -12.78 13.34
N LEU A 55 -1.72 -13.14 14.10
CA LEU A 55 -3.01 -12.46 14.05
C LEU A 55 -2.94 -11.05 14.63
N GLU A 56 -2.21 -10.86 15.74
CA GLU A 56 -2.02 -9.54 16.33
C GLU A 56 -1.13 -8.63 15.45
N ASP A 57 -0.11 -9.19 14.79
CA ASP A 57 0.70 -8.47 13.79
C ASP A 57 -0.17 -8.01 12.62
N LEU A 58 -0.99 -8.91 12.04
CA LEU A 58 -1.92 -8.56 10.97
C LEU A 58 -2.91 -7.47 11.40
N LYS A 59 -3.41 -7.54 12.63
CA LYS A 59 -4.32 -6.54 13.20
C LYS A 59 -3.61 -5.18 13.38
N ALA A 60 -2.33 -5.17 13.73
CA ALA A 60 -1.52 -3.96 13.78
C ALA A 60 -1.30 -3.38 12.37
N GLU A 61 -1.04 -4.22 11.36
CA GLU A 61 -0.93 -3.81 9.96
C GLU A 61 -2.24 -3.19 9.46
N VAL A 62 -3.39 -3.82 9.72
CA VAL A 62 -4.70 -3.29 9.35
C VAL A 62 -4.96 -1.93 10.01
N ARG A 63 -4.61 -1.77 11.29
CA ARG A 63 -4.70 -0.47 11.98
C ARG A 63 -3.80 0.58 11.34
N THR A 64 -2.57 0.20 11.01
CA THR A 64 -1.60 1.09 10.37
C THR A 64 -2.09 1.54 9.00
N LEU A 65 -2.60 0.60 8.18
CA LEU A 65 -3.18 0.90 6.88
C LEU A 65 -4.38 1.83 7.00
N HIS A 66 -5.27 1.61 7.97
CA HIS A 66 -6.42 2.48 8.20
C HIS A 66 -6.00 3.92 8.52
N ILE A 67 -5.04 4.09 9.43
CA ILE A 67 -4.49 5.41 9.79
C ILE A 67 -3.89 6.09 8.56
N LEU A 68 -3.11 5.35 7.76
CA LEU A 68 -2.49 5.92 6.56
C LEU A 68 -3.53 6.36 5.53
N VAL A 69 -4.55 5.54 5.29
CA VAL A 69 -5.65 5.88 4.37
C VAL A 69 -6.39 7.13 4.83
N ASP A 70 -6.66 7.27 6.13
CA ASP A 70 -7.33 8.45 6.68
C ASP A 70 -6.46 9.71 6.52
N LEU A 71 -5.17 9.62 6.81
CA LEU A 71 -4.23 10.73 6.58
C LEU A 71 -4.22 11.16 5.11
N MET A 72 -4.09 10.19 4.20
CA MET A 72 -4.07 10.46 2.76
C MET A 72 -5.38 11.09 2.29
N ARG A 73 -6.52 10.64 2.83
CA ARG A 73 -7.83 11.20 2.52
C ARG A 73 -7.94 12.66 2.97
N VAL A 74 -7.50 12.97 4.19
CA VAL A 74 -7.52 14.34 4.73
C VAL A 74 -6.63 15.24 3.87
N GLN A 75 -5.40 14.81 3.57
CA GLN A 75 -4.48 15.56 2.72
C GLN A 75 -5.08 15.83 1.34
N HIS A 76 -5.61 14.80 0.68
CA HIS A 76 -6.18 14.95 -0.66
C HIS A 76 -7.34 15.95 -0.71
N LEU A 77 -8.22 15.91 0.31
CA LEU A 77 -9.34 16.86 0.40
C LEU A 77 -8.85 18.30 0.59
N GLN A 78 -7.81 18.48 1.40
CA GLN A 78 -7.18 19.78 1.60
C GLN A 78 -6.55 20.31 0.29
N ASP A 79 -5.77 19.48 -0.42
CA ASP A 79 -5.15 19.86 -1.69
C ASP A 79 -6.19 20.32 -2.72
N LEU A 80 -7.31 19.59 -2.83
CA LEU A 80 -8.41 19.98 -3.72
C LEU A 80 -9.06 21.29 -3.31
N GLN A 81 -9.16 21.57 -2.01
CA GLN A 81 -9.71 22.83 -1.52
C GLN A 81 -8.77 23.99 -1.85
N GLU A 82 -7.46 23.82 -1.67
CA GLU A 82 -6.44 24.81 -2.00
C GLU A 82 -6.47 25.14 -3.49
N LEU A 83 -6.45 24.12 -4.36
CA LEU A 83 -6.54 24.30 -5.82
C LEU A 83 -7.81 25.04 -6.25
N ARG A 84 -8.95 24.73 -5.63
CA ARG A 84 -10.22 25.44 -5.92
C ARG A 84 -10.16 26.91 -5.53
N GLN A 85 -9.50 27.21 -4.40
CA GLN A 85 -9.33 28.57 -3.93
C GLN A 85 -8.37 29.35 -4.85
N GLU A 86 -7.25 28.75 -5.22
CA GLU A 86 -6.29 29.32 -6.19
C GLU A 86 -6.97 29.64 -7.53
N LEU A 87 -7.74 28.70 -8.08
CA LEU A 87 -8.45 28.92 -9.34
C LEU A 87 -9.46 30.07 -9.25
N CYS A 88 -10.15 30.20 -8.12
CA CYS A 88 -11.10 31.29 -7.89
C CYS A 88 -10.40 32.66 -7.80
N GLN A 89 -9.26 32.71 -7.09
CA GLN A 89 -8.42 33.91 -7.01
C GLN A 89 -7.89 34.31 -8.38
N GLU A 90 -7.31 33.37 -9.12
CA GLU A 90 -6.76 33.60 -10.46
C GLU A 90 -7.84 34.07 -11.44
N ARG A 91 -9.04 33.48 -11.38
CA ARG A 91 -10.17 33.94 -12.19
C ARG A 91 -10.55 35.39 -11.86
N THR A 92 -10.59 35.73 -10.58
CA THR A 92 -10.91 37.09 -10.13
C THR A 92 -9.84 38.08 -10.59
N GLN A 93 -8.56 37.72 -10.46
CA GLN A 93 -7.44 38.54 -10.91
C GLN A 93 -7.47 38.74 -12.43
N ARG A 94 -7.75 37.68 -13.20
CA ARG A 94 -7.92 37.77 -14.65
C ARG A 94 -9.07 38.69 -15.05
N GLN A 95 -10.21 38.61 -14.36
CA GLN A 95 -11.36 39.47 -14.64
C GLN A 95 -11.05 40.95 -14.36
N ALA A 96 -10.39 41.24 -13.24
CA ALA A 96 -9.94 42.58 -12.92
C ALA A 96 -8.97 43.12 -13.97
N LEU A 97 -7.98 42.30 -14.38
CA LEU A 97 -7.04 42.67 -15.43
C LEU A 97 -7.73 42.90 -16.78
N GLN A 98 -8.70 42.06 -17.15
CA GLN A 98 -9.48 42.27 -18.37
C GLN A 98 -10.25 43.58 -18.35
N ALA A 99 -10.87 43.94 -17.21
CA ALA A 99 -11.55 45.22 -17.06
C ALA A 99 -10.59 46.40 -17.24
N GLU A 100 -9.37 46.28 -16.72
CA GLU A 100 -8.33 47.30 -16.86
C GLU A 100 -7.82 47.43 -18.30
N VAL A 101 -7.60 46.31 -18.99
CA VAL A 101 -7.25 46.29 -20.42
C VAL A 101 -8.33 46.97 -21.26
N GLU A 102 -9.59 46.66 -21.00
CA GLU A 102 -10.73 47.28 -21.68
C GLU A 102 -10.83 48.78 -21.40
N ARG A 103 -10.54 49.20 -20.16
CA ARG A 103 -10.47 50.62 -19.78
C ARG A 103 -9.39 51.33 -20.59
N VAL A 104 -8.18 50.76 -20.65
CA VAL A 104 -7.06 51.34 -21.41
C VAL A 104 -7.37 51.39 -22.90
N ARG A 105 -7.93 50.31 -23.46
CA ARG A 105 -8.32 50.23 -24.89
C ARG A 105 -9.28 51.33 -25.31
N LYS A 106 -10.18 51.77 -24.42
CA LYS A 106 -11.09 52.89 -24.68
C LYS A 106 -10.42 54.26 -24.72
N VAL A 107 -9.27 54.41 -24.06
CA VAL A 107 -8.56 55.69 -23.91
C VAL A 107 -7.44 55.84 -24.94
N LEU A 108 -6.88 54.75 -25.45
CA LEU A 108 -5.96 54.80 -26.59
C LEU A 108 -6.73 54.90 -27.92
N PRO A 109 -6.50 55.94 -28.73
CA PRO A 109 -6.90 55.94 -30.13
C PRO A 109 -6.05 54.93 -30.92
N CYS A 110 -6.71 54.18 -31.83
CA CYS A 110 -6.06 53.28 -32.79
C CYS A 110 -5.09 54.01 -33.71
#